data_AF-A0A5M3MEX3-F1
#
_entry.id   AF-A0A5M3MEX3-F1
#
_cell.length_a   1.000
_cell.length_b   1.000
_cell.length_c   1.000
_cell.angle_alpha   90.00
_cell.angle_beta   90.00
_cell.angle_gamma   90.00
#
_symmetry.space_group_name_H-M   'P 1'
#
loop_
_entity.id
_entity.type
_entity.pdbx_description
1 polymer ?
#
loop_
_entity_poly.entity_id
_entity_poly.type
_entity_poly.pdbx_seq_one_letter_code
_entity_poly.pdbx_strand_id
1 'polypeptide(L)'
;MTITEGVFDSSQLPVAPIDDGKRAVSAEDQSSDLPPSYSQVASSPEPIGRRPRATNYLYISEQYNSLKGSYAIDPSMSIPVSVLPKLEDGETEMDRRNLRLRAEHGSVTAAILLLPPQGDESDDVKRNRTLLEASSEHGTVNIRVRTADAVPPFHLKVRSPHGSLTVEIPRSFHGFLRLKKEHSSIKLSDELASESTQLSVVDGVSMWFVGDFSLFKGEWEGDEVEADTTHGRITVRYADEQAGASRPGFFGRLLGL
;
A
#
# COMPACT_ATOMS: atom_id res chain seq x y z
N MET A 1 36.65 -5.75 -52.45
CA MET A 1 38.09 -5.43 -52.45
C MET A 1 38.25 -4.27 -51.48
N THR A 2 38.86 -4.39 -50.30
CA THR A 2 40.04 -5.18 -49.91
C THR A 2 39.95 -5.51 -48.42
N ILE A 3 40.51 -6.67 -48.07
CA ILE A 3 40.57 -7.34 -46.77
C ILE A 3 41.78 -6.82 -45.98
N THR A 4 41.70 -6.74 -44.65
CA THR A 4 42.90 -6.86 -43.81
C THR A 4 42.58 -7.65 -42.53
N GLU A 5 43.17 -8.84 -42.47
CA GLU A 5 43.25 -9.73 -41.32
C GLU A 5 44.40 -9.31 -40.38
N GLY A 6 44.29 -9.70 -39.11
CA GLY A 6 45.40 -9.74 -38.16
C GLY A 6 45.26 -10.97 -37.26
N VAL A 7 46.17 -11.92 -37.45
CA VAL A 7 46.27 -13.24 -36.77
C VAL A 7 47.61 -13.29 -36.00
N PHE A 8 47.66 -14.17 -34.99
CA PHE A 8 48.81 -14.85 -34.33
C PHE A 8 49.11 -14.46 -32.87
N ASP A 9 49.51 -15.35 -31.93
CA ASP A 9 49.36 -16.80 -31.68
C ASP A 9 50.10 -17.15 -30.36
N SER A 10 49.61 -18.19 -29.67
CA SER A 10 50.21 -19.23 -28.81
C SER A 10 51.47 -19.03 -27.94
N SER A 11 51.34 -19.44 -26.65
CA SER A 11 52.16 -20.47 -25.94
C SER A 11 51.69 -20.58 -24.45
N GLN A 12 50.92 -21.59 -24.01
CA GLN A 12 51.26 -22.92 -23.41
C GLN A 12 52.42 -22.92 -22.37
N LEU A 13 52.16 -23.07 -21.05
CA LEU A 13 52.09 -24.30 -20.17
C LEU A 13 53.44 -25.09 -20.05
N PRO A 14 53.89 -25.67 -18.89
CA PRO A 14 53.18 -26.67 -18.03
C PRO A 14 53.53 -26.68 -16.49
N VAL A 15 52.69 -27.14 -15.52
CA VAL A 15 52.42 -28.48 -14.88
C VAL A 15 53.39 -28.99 -13.75
N ALA A 16 52.86 -28.98 -12.49
CA ALA A 16 52.86 -30.00 -11.38
C ALA A 16 54.14 -30.34 -10.55
N PRO A 17 54.11 -31.32 -9.59
CA PRO A 17 53.27 -31.56 -8.37
C PRO A 17 54.12 -31.91 -7.09
N ILE A 18 53.49 -32.53 -6.05
CA ILE A 18 54.02 -33.39 -4.95
C ILE A 18 54.13 -32.68 -3.56
N ASP A 19 53.88 -33.26 -2.38
CA ASP A 19 53.08 -34.39 -1.82
C ASP A 19 53.44 -34.47 -0.31
N ASP A 20 52.53 -35.03 0.48
CA ASP A 20 52.69 -35.82 1.71
C ASP A 20 53.34 -35.27 3.00
N GLY A 21 52.65 -35.49 4.13
CA GLY A 21 53.25 -35.36 5.45
C GLY A 21 52.32 -35.49 6.67
N LYS A 22 51.82 -36.70 6.93
CA LYS A 22 51.15 -37.16 8.18
C LYS A 22 51.73 -36.58 9.49
N ARG A 23 50.84 -36.24 10.44
CA ARG A 23 51.06 -36.55 11.87
C ARG A 23 49.74 -36.72 12.64
N ALA A 24 49.60 -37.89 13.26
CA ALA A 24 48.54 -38.25 14.19
C ALA A 24 49.03 -38.11 15.64
N VAL A 25 48.16 -37.62 16.52
CA VAL A 25 48.06 -37.79 17.99
C VAL A 25 46.89 -36.88 18.44
N SER A 26 46.09 -37.10 19.46
CA SER A 26 45.55 -38.23 20.23
C SER A 26 44.54 -37.59 21.20
N ALA A 27 43.49 -38.33 21.55
CA ALA A 27 42.71 -38.28 22.80
C ALA A 27 41.94 -37.00 23.21
N GLU A 28 40.61 -37.17 23.24
CA GLU A 28 39.67 -36.91 24.35
C GLU A 28 39.81 -35.62 25.16
N ASP A 29 38.80 -34.73 25.08
CA ASP A 29 38.07 -34.32 26.29
C ASP A 29 36.64 -33.84 25.97
N GLN A 30 35.73 -34.20 26.87
CA GLN A 30 34.33 -33.81 26.89
C GLN A 30 34.21 -32.36 27.34
N SER A 31 33.47 -31.52 26.60
CA SER A 31 32.65 -30.48 27.23
C SER A 31 31.57 -30.01 26.26
N SER A 32 30.35 -30.32 26.67
CA SER A 32 29.11 -29.73 26.22
C SER A 32 29.09 -28.24 26.56
N ASP A 33 29.11 -27.37 25.56
CA ASP A 33 28.64 -25.99 25.70
C ASP A 33 27.87 -25.61 24.43
N LEU A 34 26.58 -25.96 24.44
CA LEU A 34 25.62 -25.34 23.55
C LEU A 34 25.57 -23.85 23.92
N PRO A 35 25.74 -22.92 22.97
CA PRO A 35 25.54 -21.51 23.29
C PRO A 35 24.07 -21.33 23.74
N PRO A 36 23.82 -20.55 24.80
CA PRO A 36 22.47 -20.25 25.22
C PRO A 36 21.71 -19.62 24.04
N SER A 37 20.56 -20.20 23.73
CA SER A 37 19.56 -19.68 22.81
C SER A 37 19.12 -18.31 23.33
N TYR A 38 19.81 -17.26 22.87
CA TYR A 38 19.48 -15.89 23.23
C TYR A 38 18.51 -15.31 22.22
N SER A 39 17.43 -14.79 22.78
CA SER A 39 16.53 -13.80 22.19
C SER A 39 15.50 -14.38 21.23
N GLN A 40 14.50 -15.07 21.80
CA GLN A 40 13.13 -14.75 21.39
C GLN A 40 12.99 -13.23 21.50
N VAL A 41 13.01 -12.57 20.34
CA VAL A 41 12.60 -11.18 20.22
C VAL A 41 11.13 -11.19 20.63
N ALA A 42 10.88 -10.95 21.91
CA ALA A 42 9.55 -10.66 22.39
C ALA A 42 9.04 -9.53 21.51
N SER A 43 8.03 -9.85 20.71
CA SER A 43 7.22 -8.90 19.97
C SER A 43 6.80 -7.84 20.96
N SER A 44 7.50 -6.70 20.93
CA SER A 44 7.14 -5.53 21.72
C SER A 44 5.67 -5.27 21.42
N PRO A 45 4.75 -5.36 22.41
CA PRO A 45 3.37 -4.96 22.18
C PRO A 45 3.41 -3.53 21.65
N GLU A 46 2.70 -3.28 20.54
CA GLU A 46 2.55 -1.93 20.01
C GLU A 46 2.22 -0.99 21.18
N PRO A 47 2.88 0.17 21.30
CA PRO A 47 2.55 1.11 22.37
C PRO A 47 1.05 1.32 22.32
N ILE A 48 0.39 1.23 23.50
CA ILE A 48 -1.04 1.46 23.68
C ILE A 48 -1.31 2.93 23.31
N GLY A 49 -1.29 3.21 22.02
CA GLY A 49 -1.57 4.49 21.44
C GLY A 49 -3.01 4.76 21.74
N ARG A 50 -3.28 5.88 22.41
CA ARG A 50 -4.65 6.35 22.61
C ARG A 50 -5.35 6.29 21.26
N ARG A 51 -6.45 5.53 21.18
CA ARG A 51 -7.26 5.48 19.97
C ARG A 51 -7.64 6.92 19.60
N PRO A 52 -7.51 7.31 18.32
CA PRO A 52 -7.91 8.64 17.90
C PRO A 52 -9.39 8.85 18.23
N ARG A 53 -9.75 10.08 18.62
CA ARG A 53 -11.14 10.42 18.86
C ARG A 53 -11.90 10.39 17.53
N ALA A 54 -13.09 9.80 17.56
CA ALA A 54 -13.98 9.78 16.41
C ALA A 54 -14.40 11.21 16.03
N THR A 55 -14.48 11.49 14.74
CA THR A 55 -14.99 12.74 14.18
C THR A 55 -15.64 12.46 12.83
N ASN A 56 -16.31 13.46 12.28
CA ASN A 56 -16.73 13.52 10.88
C ASN A 56 -16.26 14.84 10.26
N TYR A 57 -16.37 14.98 8.94
CA TYR A 57 -16.10 16.21 8.19
C TYR A 57 -14.81 16.95 8.58
N LEU A 58 -13.72 16.21 8.78
CA LEU A 58 -12.43 16.79 9.19
C LEU A 58 -11.67 17.32 7.97
N TYR A 59 -11.24 18.59 8.03
CA TYR A 59 -10.39 19.19 7.01
C TYR A 59 -9.10 19.73 7.62
N ILE A 60 -7.95 19.26 7.11
CA ILE A 60 -6.63 19.75 7.49
C ILE A 60 -5.86 20.10 6.23
N SER A 61 -5.34 21.33 6.17
CA SER A 61 -4.54 21.84 5.05
C SER A 61 -3.27 22.48 5.57
N GLU A 62 -2.13 22.02 5.07
CA GLU A 62 -0.80 22.56 5.37
C GLU A 62 -0.10 22.97 4.09
N GLN A 63 0.56 24.13 4.09
CA GLN A 63 1.28 24.59 2.92
C GLN A 63 2.70 24.01 2.86
N TYR A 64 3.47 24.17 3.95
CA TYR A 64 4.89 23.82 3.98
C TYR A 64 5.19 22.58 4.84
N ASN A 65 4.23 22.13 5.64
CA ASN A 65 4.44 21.04 6.59
C ASN A 65 3.88 19.72 6.06
N SER A 66 4.50 18.63 6.50
CA SER A 66 3.95 17.29 6.27
C SER A 66 2.87 16.98 7.29
N LEU A 67 1.80 16.32 6.84
CA LEU A 67 0.73 15.81 7.69
C LEU A 67 1.05 14.39 8.12
N LYS A 68 1.09 14.15 9.44
CA LYS A 68 1.25 12.81 10.02
C LYS A 68 0.22 12.63 11.13
N GLY A 69 -0.60 11.58 11.04
CA GLY A 69 -1.63 11.36 12.05
C GLY A 69 -2.42 10.07 11.92
N SER A 70 -3.24 9.81 12.93
CA SER A 70 -4.24 8.75 12.93
C SER A 70 -5.60 9.37 13.18
N TYR A 71 -6.60 9.00 12.39
CA TYR A 71 -7.93 9.61 12.40
C TYR A 71 -8.99 8.51 12.50
N ALA A 72 -9.95 8.66 13.42
CA ALA A 72 -11.13 7.80 13.45
C ALA A 72 -12.31 8.58 12.84
N ILE A 73 -12.91 8.04 11.79
CA ILE A 73 -14.01 8.66 11.06
C ILE A 73 -15.29 7.89 11.35
N ASP A 74 -16.28 8.58 11.90
CA ASP A 74 -17.64 8.10 12.09
C ASP A 74 -18.57 8.89 11.16
N PRO A 75 -19.01 8.31 10.04
CA PRO A 75 -19.86 8.98 9.06
C PRO A 75 -21.24 9.37 9.62
N SER A 76 -21.69 8.70 10.69
CA SER A 76 -22.98 8.97 11.33
C SER A 76 -22.92 10.10 12.37
N MET A 77 -21.72 10.54 12.75
CA MET A 77 -21.56 11.60 13.72
C MET A 77 -22.08 12.93 13.15
N SER A 78 -23.09 13.48 13.83
CA SER A 78 -23.65 14.80 13.52
C SER A 78 -22.73 15.91 14.04
N ILE A 79 -22.31 16.80 13.14
CA ILE A 79 -21.51 17.98 13.49
C ILE A 79 -22.33 19.24 13.22
N PRO A 80 -22.44 20.18 14.17
CA PRO A 80 -23.15 21.43 13.94
C PRO A 80 -22.59 22.19 12.73
N VAL A 81 -23.49 22.69 11.86
CA VAL A 81 -23.11 23.40 10.63
C VAL A 81 -22.20 24.62 10.90
N SER A 82 -22.33 25.24 12.08
CA SER A 82 -21.51 26.39 12.49
C SER A 82 -20.02 26.09 12.66
N VAL A 83 -19.63 24.81 12.83
CA VAL A 83 -18.22 24.40 12.98
C VAL A 83 -17.74 23.55 11.79
N LEU A 84 -18.58 23.34 10.78
CA LEU A 84 -18.18 22.63 9.57
C LEU A 84 -17.20 23.49 8.74
N PRO A 85 -16.21 22.86 8.10
CA PRO A 85 -15.42 23.53 7.07
C PRO A 85 -16.32 24.13 5.99
N LYS A 86 -15.87 25.22 5.36
CA LYS A 86 -16.58 25.74 4.18
C LYS A 86 -16.52 24.72 3.05
N LEU A 87 -17.60 24.63 2.28
CA LEU A 87 -17.62 23.88 1.03
C LEU A 87 -16.69 24.55 0.02
N GLU A 88 -16.02 23.75 -0.80
CA GLU A 88 -15.32 24.27 -1.97
C GLU A 88 -16.29 24.69 -3.07
N ASP A 89 -15.82 25.48 -4.04
CA ASP A 89 -16.64 25.93 -5.15
C ASP A 89 -17.19 24.73 -5.94
N GLY A 90 -18.51 24.64 -6.03
CA GLY A 90 -19.21 23.53 -6.69
C GLY A 90 -19.39 22.27 -5.84
N GLU A 91 -18.87 22.23 -4.61
CA GLU A 91 -19.14 21.16 -3.65
C GLU A 91 -20.52 21.38 -3.00
N THR A 92 -21.33 20.33 -2.92
CA THR A 92 -22.61 20.36 -2.22
C THR A 92 -22.49 19.66 -0.86
N GLU A 93 -23.47 19.86 0.04
CA GLU A 93 -23.52 19.10 1.30
C GLU A 93 -23.59 17.58 1.08
N MET A 94 -24.12 17.12 -0.06
CA MET A 94 -24.19 15.69 -0.41
C MET A 94 -22.83 15.11 -0.79
N ASP A 95 -21.92 15.94 -1.31
CA ASP A 95 -20.59 15.52 -1.79
C ASP A 95 -19.48 15.85 -0.78
N ARG A 96 -19.84 16.48 0.34
CA ARG A 96 -18.94 16.92 1.39
C ARG A 96 -18.10 15.75 1.90
N ARG A 97 -16.77 15.91 1.86
CA ARG A 97 -15.85 14.87 2.33
C ARG A 97 -15.90 14.70 3.85
N ASN A 98 -15.96 13.46 4.31
CA ASN A 98 -15.85 13.11 5.73
C ASN A 98 -14.43 13.33 6.26
N LEU A 99 -13.42 13.23 5.38
CA LEU A 99 -12.03 13.56 5.68
C LEU A 99 -11.35 14.16 4.44
N ARG A 100 -10.70 15.32 4.60
CA ARG A 100 -9.83 15.92 3.59
C ARG A 100 -8.49 16.30 4.21
N LEU A 101 -7.41 15.72 3.70
CA LEU A 101 -6.03 16.01 4.11
C LEU A 101 -5.26 16.58 2.93
N ARG A 102 -4.72 17.80 3.05
CA ARG A 102 -3.99 18.47 1.97
C ARG A 102 -2.65 18.98 2.45
N ALA A 103 -1.58 18.65 1.74
CA ALA A 103 -0.23 19.18 1.98
C ALA A 103 0.42 19.67 0.68
N GLU A 104 0.63 20.97 0.50
CA GLU A 104 1.16 21.50 -0.78
C GLU A 104 2.60 21.01 -1.04
N HIS A 105 3.55 21.39 -0.18
CA HIS A 105 4.96 20.97 -0.30
C HIS A 105 5.33 19.80 0.63
N GLY A 106 4.50 19.52 1.63
CA GLY A 106 4.71 18.44 2.58
C GLY A 106 4.14 17.10 2.11
N SER A 107 4.54 16.01 2.75
CA SER A 107 3.95 14.68 2.52
C SER A 107 2.74 14.44 3.42
N VAL A 108 1.86 13.52 3.03
CA VAL A 108 0.73 13.08 3.86
C VAL A 108 0.96 11.63 4.28
N THR A 109 0.89 11.33 5.57
CA THR A 109 0.91 9.96 6.10
C THR A 109 -0.19 9.82 7.12
N ALA A 110 -1.23 9.07 6.78
CA ALA A 110 -2.41 8.95 7.62
C ALA A 110 -2.84 7.49 7.79
N ALA A 111 -3.14 7.12 9.04
CA ALA A 111 -3.88 5.91 9.36
C ALA A 111 -5.34 6.28 9.67
N ILE A 112 -6.26 5.79 8.84
CA ILE A 112 -7.69 6.07 8.93
C ILE A 112 -8.38 4.83 9.47
N LEU A 113 -9.14 4.98 10.55
CA LEU A 113 -10.04 3.97 11.08
C LEU A 113 -11.48 4.39 10.78
N LEU A 114 -12.17 3.63 9.94
CA LEU A 114 -13.60 3.81 9.69
C LEU A 114 -14.41 3.08 10.76
N LEU A 115 -15.36 3.78 11.36
CA LEU A 115 -16.24 3.26 12.40
C LEU A 115 -17.63 2.94 11.84
N PRO A 116 -18.33 1.93 12.39
CA PRO A 116 -19.70 1.65 12.02
C PRO A 116 -20.60 2.82 12.43
N PRO A 117 -21.72 3.04 11.71
CA PRO A 117 -22.67 4.07 12.06
C PRO A 117 -23.30 3.75 13.43
N GLN A 118 -23.52 4.77 14.25
CA GLN A 118 -24.19 4.67 15.53
C GLN A 118 -25.68 4.97 15.33
N GLY A 119 -26.51 3.92 15.23
CA GLY A 119 -27.96 4.05 15.07
C GLY A 119 -28.60 2.71 14.67
N ASP A 120 -29.90 2.57 14.90
CA ASP A 120 -30.63 1.36 14.51
C ASP A 120 -30.60 1.20 12.98
N GLU A 121 -30.28 -0.01 12.50
CA GLU A 121 -30.20 -0.39 11.08
C GLU A 121 -31.55 -0.27 10.32
N SER A 122 -32.58 0.31 10.93
CA SER A 122 -33.96 0.33 10.46
C SER A 122 -34.32 1.49 9.54
N ASP A 123 -33.43 2.48 9.39
CA ASP A 123 -33.66 3.55 8.42
C ASP A 123 -33.04 3.17 7.08
N ASP A 124 -33.89 2.97 6.07
CA ASP A 124 -33.61 2.86 4.62
C ASP A 124 -32.85 4.09 4.04
N VAL A 125 -32.14 4.84 4.89
CA VAL A 125 -31.15 5.84 4.48
C VAL A 125 -30.06 5.05 3.78
N LYS A 126 -30.13 5.03 2.44
CA LYS A 126 -29.06 4.59 1.55
C LYS A 126 -27.72 4.87 2.22
N ARG A 127 -26.96 3.81 2.53
CA ARG A 127 -25.67 3.91 3.21
C ARG A 127 -24.74 4.71 2.31
N ASN A 128 -24.74 6.04 2.46
CA ASN A 128 -23.89 6.92 1.70
C ASN A 128 -22.45 6.53 1.98
N ARG A 129 -21.64 6.48 0.91
CA ARG A 129 -20.23 6.13 1.03
C ARG A 129 -19.53 7.12 1.94
N THR A 130 -18.58 6.64 2.73
CA THR A 130 -17.64 7.52 3.43
C THR A 130 -16.67 8.11 2.40
N LEU A 131 -16.70 9.42 2.22
CA LEU A 131 -15.90 10.14 1.25
C LEU A 131 -14.59 10.64 1.90
N LEU A 132 -13.46 10.11 1.45
CA LEU A 132 -12.13 10.39 1.97
C LEU A 132 -11.25 10.99 0.86
N GLU A 133 -10.46 11.99 1.21
CA GLU A 133 -9.54 12.63 0.28
C GLU A 133 -8.19 12.91 0.95
N ALA A 134 -7.11 12.54 0.26
CA ALA A 134 -5.75 12.88 0.66
C ALA A 134 -4.94 13.34 -0.55
N SER A 135 -4.36 14.53 -0.47
CA SER A 135 -3.61 15.09 -1.58
C SER A 135 -2.32 15.80 -1.15
N SER A 136 -1.35 15.75 -2.04
CA SER A 136 -0.16 16.60 -1.97
C SER A 136 0.26 17.06 -3.36
N GLU A 137 0.85 18.24 -3.49
CA GLU A 137 1.34 18.68 -4.81
C GLU A 137 2.70 18.05 -5.12
N HIS A 138 3.61 18.09 -4.14
CA HIS A 138 4.99 17.64 -4.31
C HIS A 138 5.39 16.47 -3.41
N GLY A 139 4.65 16.22 -2.34
CA GLY A 139 4.96 15.23 -1.33
C GLY A 139 4.39 13.85 -1.64
N THR A 140 4.93 12.84 -0.95
CA THR A 140 4.41 11.47 -1.01
C THR A 140 3.13 11.38 -0.18
N VAL A 141 2.16 10.59 -0.64
CA VAL A 141 0.92 10.35 0.10
C VAL A 141 0.83 8.86 0.44
N ASN A 142 0.87 8.56 1.73
CA ASN A 142 0.77 7.21 2.29
C ASN A 142 -0.50 7.12 3.13
N ILE A 143 -1.50 6.40 2.65
CA ILE A 143 -2.79 6.24 3.33
C ILE A 143 -2.98 4.78 3.69
N ARG A 144 -3.30 4.53 4.95
CA ARG A 144 -3.73 3.23 5.44
C ARG A 144 -5.15 3.32 5.94
N VAL A 145 -6.06 2.59 5.32
CA VAL A 145 -7.45 2.45 5.76
C VAL A 145 -7.60 1.14 6.51
N ARG A 146 -8.16 1.22 7.71
CA ARG A 146 -8.67 0.10 8.50
C ARG A 146 -10.15 0.33 8.75
N THR A 147 -10.89 -0.75 8.84
CA THR A 147 -12.32 -0.72 9.09
C THR A 147 -12.60 -1.50 10.36
N ALA A 148 -13.53 -1.02 11.18
CA ALA A 148 -14.20 -1.86 12.15
C ALA A 148 -15.23 -2.76 11.43
N ASP A 149 -15.88 -3.66 12.17
CA ASP A 149 -16.92 -4.51 11.60
C ASP A 149 -18.15 -3.70 11.18
N ALA A 150 -18.79 -4.08 10.07
CA ALA A 150 -20.03 -3.49 9.56
C ALA A 150 -19.97 -1.98 9.23
N VAL A 151 -18.86 -1.50 8.67
CA VAL A 151 -18.75 -0.13 8.15
C VAL A 151 -19.50 0.03 6.81
N PRO A 152 -20.01 1.23 6.49
CA PRO A 152 -20.49 1.52 5.15
C PRO A 152 -19.33 1.50 4.15
N PRO A 153 -19.61 1.29 2.85
CA PRO A 153 -18.58 1.41 1.83
C PRO A 153 -17.91 2.78 1.84
N PHE A 154 -16.68 2.87 1.33
CA PHE A 154 -15.95 4.14 1.27
C PHE A 154 -15.45 4.44 -0.14
N HIS A 155 -15.29 5.73 -0.42
CA HIS A 155 -14.63 6.25 -1.60
C HIS A 155 -13.40 7.04 -1.16
N LEU A 156 -12.21 6.52 -1.46
CA LEU A 156 -10.93 7.16 -1.18
C LEU A 156 -10.32 7.74 -2.45
N LYS A 157 -10.13 9.06 -2.46
CA LYS A 157 -9.38 9.76 -3.51
C LYS A 157 -8.01 10.17 -3.02
N VAL A 158 -6.96 9.75 -3.73
CA VAL A 158 -5.56 10.02 -3.41
C VAL A 158 -4.87 10.66 -4.60
N ARG A 159 -4.22 11.82 -4.39
CA ARG A 159 -3.55 12.54 -5.49
C ARG A 159 -2.18 13.04 -5.09
N SER A 160 -1.19 12.80 -5.94
CA SER A 160 0.10 13.49 -5.86
C SER A 160 0.77 13.58 -7.22
N PRO A 161 0.71 14.74 -7.92
CA PRO A 161 1.27 14.89 -9.25
C PRO A 161 2.76 14.55 -9.31
N HIS A 162 3.54 15.00 -8.33
CA HIS A 162 4.99 14.83 -8.32
C HIS A 162 5.51 13.84 -7.27
N GLY A 163 4.67 13.38 -6.35
CA GLY A 163 5.02 12.42 -5.31
C GLY A 163 4.46 11.02 -5.56
N SER A 164 5.00 10.04 -4.83
CA SER A 164 4.48 8.67 -4.91
C SER A 164 3.26 8.47 -4.02
N LEU A 165 2.43 7.49 -4.38
CA LEU A 165 1.22 7.10 -3.68
C LEU A 165 1.39 5.68 -3.14
N THR A 166 1.15 5.51 -1.83
CA THR A 166 0.96 4.20 -1.22
C THR A 166 -0.42 4.15 -0.59
N VAL A 167 -1.26 3.23 -1.06
CA VAL A 167 -2.61 3.02 -0.51
C VAL A 167 -2.67 1.61 0.07
N GLU A 168 -2.96 1.54 1.36
CA GLU A 168 -3.16 0.30 2.09
C GLU A 168 -4.64 0.17 2.44
N ILE A 169 -5.33 -0.79 1.83
CA ILE A 169 -6.78 -1.01 1.99
C ILE A 169 -7.07 -2.20 2.92
N PRO A 170 -8.23 -2.24 3.60
CA PRO A 170 -8.61 -3.40 4.40
C PRO A 170 -8.90 -4.63 3.52
N ARG A 171 -8.80 -5.84 4.09
CA ARG A 171 -9.17 -7.10 3.41
C ARG A 171 -10.66 -7.19 3.08
N SER A 172 -11.49 -6.47 3.81
CA SER A 172 -12.92 -6.35 3.55
C SER A 172 -13.23 -5.48 2.34
N PHE A 173 -12.23 -4.81 1.74
CA PHE A 173 -12.44 -3.99 0.55
C PHE A 173 -12.97 -4.84 -0.60
N HIS A 174 -14.11 -4.43 -1.13
CA HIS A 174 -14.71 -5.05 -2.31
C HIS A 174 -15.15 -3.93 -3.23
N GLY A 175 -14.50 -3.80 -4.39
CA GLY A 175 -14.82 -2.72 -5.31
C GLY A 175 -13.72 -2.27 -6.26
N PHE A 176 -13.88 -1.06 -6.81
CA PHE A 176 -13.05 -0.58 -7.91
C PHE A 176 -11.76 0.08 -7.43
N LEU A 177 -10.68 -0.23 -8.14
CA LEU A 177 -9.44 0.54 -8.11
C LEU A 177 -9.27 1.26 -9.45
N ARG A 178 -9.32 2.59 -9.43
CA ARG A 178 -9.03 3.44 -10.58
C ARG A 178 -7.68 4.12 -10.38
N LEU A 179 -6.67 3.63 -11.07
CA LEU A 179 -5.29 4.02 -10.87
C LEU A 179 -4.79 4.74 -12.11
N LYS A 180 -4.51 6.05 -12.01
CA LYS A 180 -4.09 6.89 -13.11
C LYS A 180 -2.61 7.27 -12.97
N LYS A 181 -1.88 7.09 -14.07
CA LYS A 181 -0.49 7.51 -14.20
C LYS A 181 -0.23 8.15 -15.56
N GLU A 182 0.73 9.08 -15.63
CA GLU A 182 1.20 9.62 -16.91
C GLU A 182 2.56 9.03 -17.29
N HIS A 183 3.58 9.18 -16.45
CA HIS A 183 4.97 8.79 -16.77
C HIS A 183 5.55 7.73 -15.82
N SER A 184 4.71 7.05 -15.05
CA SER A 184 5.18 6.24 -13.92
C SER A 184 4.80 4.76 -14.00
N SER A 185 4.74 4.10 -12.85
CA SER A 185 4.33 2.70 -12.72
C SER A 185 3.22 2.55 -11.66
N ILE A 186 2.35 1.57 -11.91
CA ILE A 186 1.34 1.10 -10.98
C ILE A 186 1.77 -0.29 -10.52
N LYS A 187 1.70 -0.55 -9.21
CA LYS A 187 1.93 -1.88 -8.63
C LYS A 187 0.82 -2.22 -7.65
N LEU A 188 0.18 -3.37 -7.85
CA LEU A 188 -0.58 -4.05 -6.80
C LEU A 188 0.34 -5.03 -6.08
N SER A 189 0.09 -5.31 -4.80
CA SER A 189 0.71 -6.46 -4.14
C SER A 189 0.27 -7.77 -4.79
N ASP A 190 1.06 -8.83 -4.63
CA ASP A 190 0.75 -10.12 -5.26
C ASP A 190 -0.57 -10.70 -4.73
N GLU A 191 -0.86 -10.52 -3.44
CA GLU A 191 -2.11 -10.98 -2.83
C GLU A 191 -3.31 -10.19 -3.34
N LEU A 192 -3.24 -8.86 -3.32
CA LEU A 192 -4.30 -8.01 -3.87
C LEU A 192 -4.52 -8.30 -5.36
N ALA A 193 -3.46 -8.44 -6.14
CA ALA A 193 -3.54 -8.77 -7.56
C ALA A 193 -4.22 -10.12 -7.81
N SER A 194 -3.98 -11.12 -6.95
CA SER A 194 -4.62 -12.44 -7.07
C SER A 194 -6.12 -12.44 -6.78
N GLU A 195 -6.60 -11.46 -6.04
CA GLU A 195 -8.02 -11.25 -5.71
C GLU A 195 -8.66 -10.16 -6.60
N SER A 196 -7.93 -9.66 -7.59
CA SER A 196 -8.38 -8.59 -8.48
C SER A 196 -8.58 -9.07 -9.91
N THR A 197 -9.58 -8.53 -10.58
CA THR A 197 -9.79 -8.65 -12.03
C THR A 197 -9.43 -7.34 -12.69
N GLN A 198 -8.48 -7.35 -13.64
CA GLN A 198 -8.17 -6.19 -14.46
C GLN A 198 -9.27 -5.98 -15.50
N LEU A 199 -9.90 -4.80 -15.51
CA LEU A 199 -11.01 -4.49 -16.40
C LEU A 199 -10.56 -3.70 -17.63
N SER A 200 -9.63 -2.76 -17.47
CA SER A 200 -9.12 -1.96 -18.58
C SER A 200 -7.78 -1.30 -18.28
N VAL A 201 -7.06 -0.95 -19.35
CA VAL A 201 -5.91 -0.04 -19.34
C VAL A 201 -6.03 0.87 -20.56
N VAL A 202 -6.34 2.15 -20.35
CA VAL A 202 -6.53 3.13 -21.42
C VAL A 202 -5.90 4.45 -20.98
N ASP A 203 -5.05 5.04 -21.83
CA ASP A 203 -4.43 6.36 -21.63
C ASP A 203 -3.83 6.57 -20.22
N GLY A 204 -3.07 5.56 -19.75
CA GLY A 204 -2.42 5.60 -18.44
C GLY A 204 -3.36 5.39 -17.25
N VAL A 205 -4.65 5.16 -17.49
CA VAL A 205 -5.63 4.77 -16.47
C VAL A 205 -5.80 3.26 -16.50
N SER A 206 -5.50 2.61 -15.37
CA SER A 206 -5.77 1.19 -15.13
C SER A 206 -6.98 1.06 -14.21
N MET A 207 -7.97 0.28 -14.63
CA MET A 207 -9.15 -0.02 -13.82
C MET A 207 -9.15 -1.50 -13.42
N TRP A 208 -9.31 -1.75 -12.13
CA TRP A 208 -9.38 -3.08 -11.53
C TRP A 208 -10.62 -3.19 -10.67
N PHE A 209 -11.08 -4.42 -10.47
CA PHE A 209 -12.11 -4.75 -9.49
C PHE A 209 -11.57 -5.78 -8.52
N VAL A 210 -11.67 -5.52 -7.22
CA VAL A 210 -11.24 -6.43 -6.15
C VAL A 210 -12.45 -7.24 -5.68
N GLY A 211 -12.34 -8.56 -5.72
CA GLY A 211 -13.40 -9.51 -5.40
C GLY A 211 -14.15 -10.05 -6.63
N ASP A 212 -15.33 -10.63 -6.39
CA ASP A 212 -16.11 -11.27 -7.46
C ASP A 212 -16.87 -10.25 -8.32
N PHE A 213 -16.32 -9.95 -9.50
CA PHE A 213 -16.92 -9.03 -10.47
C PHE A 213 -18.22 -9.57 -11.09
N SER A 214 -18.48 -10.88 -11.05
CA SER A 214 -19.71 -11.44 -11.63
C SER A 214 -20.99 -11.04 -10.89
N LEU A 215 -20.84 -10.58 -9.63
CA LEU A 215 -21.93 -10.05 -8.82
C LEU A 215 -22.32 -8.61 -9.19
N PHE A 216 -21.53 -7.95 -10.03
CA PHE A 216 -21.78 -6.59 -10.49
C PHE A 216 -22.93 -6.55 -11.51
N LYS A 217 -23.99 -5.77 -11.22
CA LYS A 217 -25.24 -5.75 -12.00
C LYS A 217 -25.66 -4.36 -12.51
N GLY A 218 -24.75 -3.39 -12.57
CA GLY A 218 -25.07 -2.05 -13.09
C GLY A 218 -24.46 -0.93 -12.27
N GLU A 219 -25.25 -0.26 -11.43
CA GLU A 219 -24.73 0.83 -10.58
C GLU A 219 -23.87 0.27 -9.45
N TRP A 220 -22.70 0.87 -9.24
CA TRP A 220 -21.78 0.48 -8.19
C TRP A 220 -22.01 1.31 -6.94
N GLU A 221 -22.30 0.67 -5.80
CA GLU A 221 -22.49 1.34 -4.51
C GLU A 221 -21.43 0.93 -3.46
N GLY A 222 -20.59 -0.06 -3.75
CA GLY A 222 -19.54 -0.56 -2.83
C GLY A 222 -18.29 0.31 -2.77
N ASP A 223 -17.15 -0.27 -2.36
CA ASP A 223 -15.93 0.50 -2.13
C ASP A 223 -15.28 1.03 -3.41
N GLU A 224 -14.54 2.11 -3.31
CA GLU A 224 -13.84 2.72 -4.45
C GLU A 224 -12.54 3.40 -4.01
N VAL A 225 -11.47 3.17 -4.76
CA VAL A 225 -10.20 3.90 -4.63
C VAL A 225 -9.84 4.55 -5.95
N GLU A 226 -9.66 5.86 -5.95
CA GLU A 226 -9.08 6.62 -7.05
C GLU A 226 -7.68 7.10 -6.63
N ALA A 227 -6.65 6.73 -7.38
CA ALA A 227 -5.27 7.19 -7.14
C ALA A 227 -4.68 7.81 -8.40
N ASP A 228 -4.19 9.05 -8.32
CA ASP A 228 -3.71 9.83 -9.47
C ASP A 228 -2.33 10.47 -9.22
N THR A 229 -1.37 10.21 -10.11
CA THR A 229 -0.03 10.80 -10.10
C THR A 229 0.50 11.00 -11.52
N THR A 230 1.32 12.03 -11.73
CA THR A 230 1.94 12.28 -13.04
C THR A 230 3.32 11.64 -13.12
N HIS A 231 4.17 11.86 -12.11
CA HIS A 231 5.58 11.45 -12.12
C HIS A 231 5.95 10.47 -10.99
N GLY A 232 5.05 10.22 -10.03
CA GLY A 232 5.30 9.32 -8.91
C GLY A 232 4.80 7.91 -9.15
N ARG A 233 5.17 6.97 -8.30
CA ARG A 233 4.70 5.58 -8.39
C ARG A 233 3.39 5.41 -7.62
N ILE A 234 2.47 4.58 -8.11
CA ILE A 234 1.31 4.11 -7.34
C ILE A 234 1.58 2.69 -6.84
N THR A 235 1.43 2.48 -5.54
CA THR A 235 1.43 1.15 -4.91
C THR A 235 0.14 0.96 -4.13
N VAL A 236 -0.59 -0.12 -4.39
CA VAL A 236 -1.77 -0.51 -3.62
C VAL A 236 -1.56 -1.92 -3.05
N ARG A 237 -1.93 -2.12 -1.79
CA ARG A 237 -1.79 -3.41 -1.08
C ARG A 237 -2.82 -3.53 0.05
N TYR A 238 -2.96 -4.71 0.64
CA TYR A 238 -3.73 -4.82 1.88
C TYR A 238 -2.96 -4.24 3.09
N ALA A 239 -3.70 -3.70 4.06
CA ALA A 239 -3.15 -3.04 5.25
C ALA A 239 -2.52 -3.97 6.28
N ASP A 240 -2.79 -5.27 6.18
CA ASP A 240 -2.20 -6.33 7.00
C ASP A 240 -0.96 -6.98 6.35
N GLU A 241 -0.72 -6.71 5.06
CA GLU A 241 0.49 -7.19 4.37
C GLU A 241 1.74 -6.53 4.97
N GLN A 242 2.65 -7.37 5.46
CA GLN A 242 3.95 -6.90 5.94
C GLN A 242 4.78 -6.40 4.75
N ALA A 243 5.22 -5.16 4.85
CA ALA A 243 6.18 -4.56 3.93
C ALA A 243 7.54 -5.26 4.07
N GLY A 244 7.72 -6.45 3.47
CA GLY A 244 9.05 -7.08 3.44
C GLY A 244 9.15 -8.59 3.41
N ALA A 245 8.06 -9.36 3.40
CA ALA A 245 8.18 -10.78 3.08
C ALA A 245 8.11 -10.97 1.56
N SER A 246 9.17 -10.60 0.84
CA SER A 246 9.37 -11.11 -0.51
C SER A 246 9.39 -12.64 -0.41
N ARG A 247 8.29 -13.29 -0.79
CA ARG A 247 8.33 -14.74 -1.02
C ARG A 247 9.43 -14.96 -2.07
N PRO A 248 10.44 -15.82 -1.83
CA PRO A 248 11.44 -16.12 -2.84
C PRO A 248 10.73 -16.71 -4.06
N GLY A 249 10.93 -16.09 -5.22
CA GLY A 249 10.19 -16.37 -6.44
C GLY A 249 10.30 -17.83 -6.90
N PHE A 250 9.16 -18.40 -7.27
CA PHE A 250 9.01 -19.74 -7.85
C PHE A 250 9.29 -19.78 -9.37
N PHE A 251 10.29 -19.05 -9.86
CA PHE A 251 10.75 -19.18 -11.25
C PHE A 251 12.22 -19.57 -11.28
N GLY A 252 12.45 -20.87 -11.05
CA GLY A 252 13.78 -21.47 -11.07
C GLY A 252 13.73 -22.94 -11.44
N ARG A 253 12.93 -23.35 -12.43
CA ARG A 253 13.02 -24.68 -13.06
C ARG A 253 12.51 -24.65 -14.50
N LEU A 254 13.35 -24.19 -15.42
CA LEU A 254 13.42 -24.78 -16.76
C LEU A 254 14.74 -24.34 -17.39
N LEU A 255 15.73 -25.24 -17.40
CA LEU A 255 16.72 -25.45 -18.46
C LEU A 255 17.63 -26.58 -17.97
N GLY A 256 17.34 -27.77 -18.49
CA GLY A 256 18.01 -29.02 -18.20
C GLY A 256 17.64 -30.02 -19.28
N LEU A 257 18.14 -29.78 -20.49
CA LEU A 257 18.36 -30.72 -21.57
C LEU A 257 19.45 -30.15 -22.48
#